data_AF-A0A0J6VCN5-F1
#
_entry.id   AF-A0A0J6VCN5-F1
#
_cell.length_a   1.000
_cell.length_b   1.000
_cell.length_c   1.000
_cell.angle_alpha   90.00
_cell.angle_beta   90.00
_cell.angle_gamma   90.00
#
_symmetry.space_group_name_H-M   'P 1'
#
loop_
_entity.id
_entity.type
_entity.pdbx_description
1 polymer ?
#
loop_
_entity_poly.entity_id
_entity_poly.type
_entity_poly.pdbx_seq_one_letter_code
_entity_poly.pdbx_strand_id
1 'polypeptide(L)' 'MAETASNAHADDPFNEAVATTGLFLLVTAIIAVAFALASWGLSESLLAVLAGAVALVSFASSIFCFIAQAHEPAAVEVSA' A
#
# COMPACT_ATOMS: atom_id res chain seq x y z
N MET A 1 -28.78 1.79 15.11
CA MET A 1 -28.58 0.62 14.23
C MET A 1 -27.48 0.82 13.19
N ALA A 2 -27.01 2.06 12.94
CA ALA A 2 -25.86 2.34 12.06
C ALA A 2 -24.50 1.90 12.63
N GLU A 3 -24.33 1.91 13.96
CA GLU A 3 -23.07 1.56 14.63
C GLU A 3 -22.65 0.09 14.46
N THR A 4 -23.62 -0.81 14.24
CA THR A 4 -23.37 -2.25 14.05
C THR A 4 -22.91 -2.58 12.62
N ALA A 5 -23.34 -1.81 11.63
CA ALA A 5 -22.94 -1.97 10.23
C ALA A 5 -21.52 -1.42 9.96
N SER A 6 -21.13 -0.34 10.66
CA SER A 6 -19.76 0.19 10.60
C SER A 6 -18.73 -0.77 11.19
N ASN A 7 -19.07 -1.53 12.24
CA ASN A 7 -18.17 -2.51 12.84
C ASN A 7 -18.02 -3.75 11.95
N ALA A 8 -19.13 -4.28 11.40
CA ALA A 8 -19.10 -5.44 10.51
C ALA A 8 -18.26 -5.23 9.23
N HIS A 9 -18.08 -3.99 8.80
CA HIS A 9 -17.31 -3.61 7.60
C HIS A 9 -15.81 -3.44 7.86
N ALA A 10 -15.44 -2.99 9.07
CA ALA A 10 -14.06 -2.98 9.53
C ALA A 10 -13.56 -4.38 9.93
N ASP A 11 -14.47 -5.28 10.28
CA ASP A 11 -14.18 -6.64 10.75
C ASP A 11 -13.89 -7.66 9.63
N ASP A 12 -13.88 -7.27 8.35
CA ASP A 12 -13.53 -8.18 7.26
C ASP A 12 -12.01 -8.48 7.28
N PRO A 13 -11.57 -9.69 7.66
CA PRO A 13 -10.16 -10.01 7.91
C PRO A 13 -9.30 -9.88 6.63
N PHE A 14 -9.94 -9.96 5.47
CA PHE A 14 -9.29 -9.72 4.19
C PHE A 14 -8.89 -8.24 4.01
N ASN A 15 -9.74 -7.30 4.41
CA ASN A 15 -9.49 -5.87 4.22
C ASN A 15 -8.34 -5.39 5.12
N GLU A 16 -8.34 -5.85 6.38
CA GLU A 16 -7.26 -5.59 7.34
C GLU A 16 -5.91 -6.19 6.87
N ALA A 17 -5.94 -7.41 6.33
CA ALA A 17 -4.74 -8.06 5.79
C ALA A 17 -4.17 -7.32 4.58
N VAL A 18 -5.03 -6.87 3.66
CA VAL A 18 -4.63 -6.09 2.48
C VAL A 18 -4.06 -4.72 2.89
N ALA A 19 -4.66 -4.06 3.87
CA ALA A 19 -4.18 -2.79 4.41
C ALA A 19 -2.77 -2.91 5.01
N THR A 20 -2.57 -3.91 5.86
CA THR A 20 -1.28 -4.17 6.51
C THR A 20 -0.22 -4.54 5.48
N THR A 21 -0.58 -5.34 4.48
CA THR A 21 0.32 -5.71 3.38
C THR A 21 0.71 -4.49 2.55
N GLY A 22 -0.27 -3.63 2.21
CA GLY A 22 -0.02 -2.38 1.49
C GLY A 22 0.96 -1.46 2.25
N LEU A 23 0.77 -1.31 3.56
CA LEU A 23 1.67 -0.52 4.41
C LEU A 23 3.09 -1.11 4.41
N PHE A 24 3.24 -2.43 4.57
CA PHE A 24 4.55 -3.08 4.58
C PHE A 24 5.30 -2.95 3.24
N LEU A 25 4.58 -3.09 2.13
CA LEU A 25 5.12 -2.88 0.78
C LEU A 25 5.56 -1.43 0.57
N LEU A 26 4.80 -0.46 1.09
CA LEU A 26 5.16 0.95 1.02
C LEU A 26 6.43 1.27 1.83
N VAL A 27 6.58 0.73 3.04
CA VAL A 27 7.80 0.87 3.84
C VAL A 27 9.00 0.26 3.11
N THR A 28 8.82 -0.93 2.54
CA THR A 28 9.85 -1.60 1.73
C THR A 28 10.26 -0.74 0.53
N ALA A 29 9.30 -0.13 -0.16
CA ALA A 29 9.57 0.77 -1.28
C ALA A 29 10.42 1.97 -0.85
N ILE A 30 10.10 2.61 0.28
CA ILE A 30 10.86 3.76 0.81
C ILE A 30 12.31 3.36 1.12
N ILE A 31 12.50 2.21 1.76
CA ILE A 31 13.85 1.68 2.05
C ILE A 31 14.62 1.44 0.75
N ALA A 32 14.00 0.80 -0.24
CA ALA A 32 14.62 0.55 -1.54
C ALA A 32 15.00 1.85 -2.28
N VAL A 33 14.17 2.91 -2.20
CA VAL A 33 14.54 4.24 -2.71
C VAL A 33 15.77 4.79 -1.99
N ALA A 34 15.83 4.69 -0.66
CA ALA A 34 16.99 5.15 0.10
C ALA A 34 18.27 4.42 -0.33
N PHE A 35 18.21 3.10 -0.55
CA PHE A 35 19.32 2.33 -1.11
C PHE A 35 19.69 2.77 -2.53
N ALA A 36 18.71 3.01 -3.40
CA ALA A 36 18.97 3.47 -4.76
C ALA A 36 19.72 4.82 -4.77
N LEU A 37 19.26 5.77 -3.94
CA LEU A 37 19.89 7.08 -3.78
C LEU A 37 21.29 6.99 -3.17
N ALA A 38 21.47 6.15 -2.15
CA ALA A 38 22.79 5.92 -1.55
C ALA A 38 23.76 5.28 -2.54
N SER A 39 23.29 4.31 -3.32
CA SER A 39 24.08 3.60 -4.32
C SER A 39 24.54 4.51 -5.47
N TRP A 40 23.71 5.49 -5.86
CA TRP A 40 24.15 6.56 -6.77
C TRP A 40 25.28 7.41 -6.19
N GLY A 41 25.24 7.73 -4.90
CA GLY A 41 26.35 8.43 -4.22
C GLY A 41 27.66 7.63 -4.21
N LEU A 42 27.57 6.30 -4.24
CA LEU A 42 28.72 5.38 -4.26
C LEU A 42 29.14 4.94 -5.68
N SER A 43 28.52 5.48 -6.73
CA SER A 43 28.73 5.09 -8.15
C SER A 43 28.38 3.64 -8.51
N GLU A 44 27.68 2.92 -7.64
CA GLU A 44 27.20 1.55 -7.86
C GLU A 44 25.89 1.57 -8.65
N SER A 45 26.01 1.75 -9.98
CA SER A 45 24.86 2.00 -10.85
C SER A 45 23.92 0.80 -11.01
N LEU A 46 24.46 -0.42 -11.01
CA LEU A 46 23.65 -1.64 -11.15
C LEU A 46 22.73 -1.84 -9.93
N LEU A 47 23.28 -1.69 -8.73
CA LEU A 47 22.54 -1.82 -7.48
C LEU A 47 21.49 -0.70 -7.34
N ALA A 48 21.81 0.52 -7.79
CA ALA A 48 20.86 1.63 -7.83
C ALA A 48 19.65 1.34 -8.72
N VAL A 49 19.89 0.78 -9.92
CA VAL A 49 18.81 0.42 -10.86
C VAL A 49 17.95 -0.71 -10.31
N LEU A 50 18.55 -1.76 -9.75
CA LEU A 50 17.80 -2.88 -9.18
C LEU A 50 16.99 -2.45 -7.96
N ALA A 51 17.57 -1.66 -7.05
CA ALA A 51 16.86 -1.13 -5.89
C ALA A 51 15.71 -0.19 -6.33
N GLY A 52 15.93 0.64 -7.35
CA GLY A 52 14.89 1.46 -7.95
C GLY A 52 13.75 0.63 -8.56
N ALA A 53 14.06 -0.47 -9.25
CA ALA A 53 13.05 -1.36 -9.80
C ALA A 53 12.21 -2.03 -8.70
N VAL A 54 12.86 -2.50 -7.62
CA VAL A 54 12.16 -3.04 -6.44
C VAL A 54 11.25 -1.98 -5.82
N ALA A 55 11.74 -0.75 -5.66
CA ALA A 55 10.95 0.35 -5.13
C ALA A 55 9.67 0.60 -5.94
N LEU A 56 9.77 0.63 -7.28
CA LEU A 56 8.63 0.86 -8.16
C LEU A 56 7.60 -0.28 -8.07
N VAL A 57 8.05 -1.54 -8.06
CA VAL A 57 7.14 -2.69 -7.97
C VAL A 57 6.45 -2.73 -6.62
N SER A 58 7.18 -2.52 -5.52
CA SER A 58 6.62 -2.46 -4.17
C SER A 58 5.62 -1.32 -3.99
N PHE A 59 5.94 -0.13 -4.53
CA PHE A 59 5.05 1.02 -4.49
C PHE A 59 3.79 0.80 -5.34
N ALA A 60 3.91 0.27 -6.56
CA ALA A 60 2.74 -0.02 -7.40
C ALA A 60 1.82 -1.05 -6.73
N SER A 61 2.41 -2.07 -6.09
CA SER A 61 1.67 -3.10 -5.36
C SER A 61 0.96 -2.53 -4.12
N SER A 62 1.60 -1.62 -3.37
CA SER A 62 0.94 -0.98 -2.22
C SER A 62 -0.24 -0.11 -2.64
N ILE A 63 -0.12 0.63 -3.74
CA ILE A 63 -1.23 1.40 -4.31
C ILE A 63 -2.39 0.48 -4.70
N PHE A 64 -2.12 -0.68 -5.31
CA PHE A 64 -3.16 -1.65 -5.62
C PHE A 64 -3.88 -2.17 -4.36
N CYS A 65 -3.14 -2.46 -3.29
CA CYS A 65 -3.71 -2.83 -1.99
C CYS A 65 -4.57 -1.71 -1.37
N PHE A 66 -4.19 -0.43 -1.53
CA PHE A 66 -4.99 0.69 -1.04
C PHE A 66 -6.21 0.98 -1.93
N ILE A 67 -6.12 0.78 -3.24
CA ILE A 67 -7.26 0.92 -4.16
C ILE A 67 -8.32 -0.14 -3.86
N ALA A 68 -7.90 -1.37 -3.53
CA ALA A 68 -8.83 -2.43 -3.15
C ALA A 68 -9.72 -2.04 -1.95
N GLN A 69 -9.19 -1.22 -1.02
CA GLN A 69 -9.96 -0.63 0.08
C GLN A 69 -10.79 0.59 -0.36
N ALA A 70 -10.28 1.40 -1.29
CA ALA A 70 -10.94 2.65 -1.71
C ALA A 70 -12.15 2.44 -2.63
N HIS A 71 -12.29 1.28 -3.27
CA HIS A 71 -13.41 0.92 -4.15
C HIS A 71 -14.59 0.27 -3.44
N GLU A 72 -14.58 0.18 -2.10
CA GLU A 72 -15.81 -0.07 -1.37
C GLU A 72 -16.74 1.14 -1.54
N PRO A 73 -17.89 1.01 -2.23
CA PRO A 73 -18.81 2.12 -2.37
C PRO A 73 -19.26 2.50 -0.97
N ALA A 74 -18.97 3.73 -0.55
CA ALA A 74 -19.60 4.34 0.60
C ALA A 74 -21.10 4.07 0.46
N ALA A 75 -21.66 3.27 1.38
CA ALA A 75 -23.08 2.99 1.41
C ALA A 75 -23.79 4.34 1.40
N VAL A 76 -24.37 4.70 0.26
CA VAL A 76 -25.24 5.86 0.14
C VAL A 76 -26.44 5.51 1.02
N GLU A 77 -26.43 5.99 2.26
CA GLU A 77 -27.64 6.09 3.07
C GLU A 77 -28.56 7.12 2.39
N VAL A 78 -29.33 6.68 1.39
CA VAL A 78 -30.56 7.38 1.01
C VAL A 78 -31.52 7.19 2.17
N SER A 79 -31.66 8.23 2.99
CA SER A 79 -32.82 8.40 3.88
C SER A 79 -34.10 8.31 3.06
N ALA A 80 -34.90 7.29 3.34
CA ALA A 80 -36.31 7.19 2.98
C ALA A 80 -37.11 7.04 4.28
#